data_AF-A0A3P5ZKS3-F1
#
_entry.id   AF-A0A3P5ZKS3-F1
#
_cell.length_a   1.000
_cell.length_b   1.000
_cell.length_c   1.000
_cell.angle_alpha   90.00
_cell.angle_beta   90.00
_cell.angle_gamma   90.00
#
_symmetry.space_group_name_H-M   'P 1'
#
loop_
_entity.id
_entity.type
_entity.pdbx_description
1 polymer ?
#
loop_
_entity_poly.entity_id
_entity_poly.type
_entity_poly.pdbx_seq_one_letter_code
_entity_poly.pdbx_strand_id
1 'polypeptide(L)'
;MGTSSDPIQDVYAMNWSVRCDKKYHLAITSLLEQYPNRVEIVQLDESNGEIRSDPNLAFEHPYPHTKTIFIPDKECQRPDLLATSSDFLHLWRIADDHSRIELKSCLNSTFSVWNVQG
;
A
#
# COMPACT_ATOMS: atom_id res chain seq x y z
N MET A 1 13.54 -17.10 12.54
CA MET A 1 12.26 -17.24 11.81
C MET A 1 11.42 -16.05 12.21
N GLY A 2 11.31 -15.05 11.31
CA GLY A 2 10.52 -13.86 11.58
C GLY A 2 9.06 -14.24 11.69
N THR A 3 8.41 -13.77 12.76
CA THR A 3 6.97 -13.86 12.92
C THR A 3 6.29 -12.90 11.95
N SER A 4 5.06 -13.17 11.53
CA SER A 4 4.29 -12.28 10.63
C SER A 4 4.04 -10.87 11.21
N SER A 5 4.36 -10.67 12.49
CA SER A 5 4.33 -9.38 13.18
C SER A 5 5.64 -8.59 13.14
N ASP A 6 6.74 -9.19 12.68
CA ASP A 6 8.01 -8.49 12.60
C ASP A 6 8.00 -7.48 11.42
N PRO A 7 8.54 -6.27 11.58
CA PRO A 7 8.58 -5.27 10.53
C PRO A 7 9.42 -5.73 9.33
N ILE A 8 9.06 -5.30 8.11
CA ILE A 8 9.82 -5.58 6.88
C ILE A 8 11.28 -5.16 7.07
N GLN A 9 12.18 -6.14 7.00
CA GLN A 9 13.63 -5.88 7.09
C GLN A 9 14.24 -5.52 5.73
N ASP A 10 13.80 -6.18 4.66
CA ASP A 10 14.31 -5.98 3.30
C ASP A 10 13.42 -5.04 2.49
N VAL A 11 13.50 -3.74 2.77
CA VAL A 11 12.69 -2.74 2.07
C VAL A 11 13.21 -2.49 0.67
N TYR A 12 12.33 -2.61 -0.33
CA TYR A 12 12.67 -2.42 -1.74
C TYR A 12 12.06 -1.17 -2.35
N ALA A 13 10.79 -0.88 -2.05
CA ALA A 13 10.12 0.35 -2.44
C ALA A 13 9.33 0.90 -1.26
N MET A 14 9.23 2.23 -1.21
CA MET A 14 8.47 2.94 -0.19
C MET A 14 7.91 4.23 -0.75
N ASN A 15 6.78 4.69 -0.20
CA ASN A 15 6.21 5.99 -0.56
C ASN A 15 5.36 6.59 0.56
N TRP A 16 5.51 7.88 0.77
CA TRP A 16 4.69 8.65 1.70
C TRP A 16 3.41 9.13 1.03
N SER A 17 2.29 9.00 1.73
CA SER A 17 1.06 9.66 1.35
C SER A 17 1.21 11.17 1.52
N VAL A 18 0.62 11.92 0.59
CA VAL A 18 0.59 13.39 0.62
C VAL A 18 -0.74 13.95 1.12
N ARG A 19 -1.65 13.08 1.50
CA ARG A 19 -2.98 13.44 2.00
C ARG A 19 -2.87 14.22 3.31
N CYS A 20 -3.73 15.22 3.50
CA CYS A 20 -3.74 16.05 4.70
C CYS A 20 -4.50 15.43 5.89
N ASP A 21 -5.37 14.44 5.63
CA ASP A 21 -6.19 13.75 6.63
C ASP A 21 -5.41 12.64 7.38
N LYS A 22 -4.33 12.13 6.80
CA LYS A 22 -3.53 11.03 7.36
C LYS A 22 -2.10 11.49 7.65
N LYS A 23 -1.71 11.45 8.92
CA LYS A 23 -0.34 11.81 9.33
C LYS A 23 0.60 10.61 9.23
N TYR A 24 1.79 10.87 8.69
CA TYR A 24 2.90 9.91 8.62
C TYR A 24 2.49 8.55 8.03
N HIS A 25 1.71 8.59 6.95
CA HIS A 25 1.20 7.43 6.28
C HIS A 25 2.20 6.97 5.20
N LEU A 26 2.84 5.82 5.42
CA LEU A 26 3.94 5.29 4.62
C LEU A 26 3.63 3.88 4.15
N ALA A 27 3.70 3.63 2.84
CA ALA A 27 3.66 2.29 2.29
C ALA A 27 5.09 1.77 2.12
N ILE A 28 5.32 0.53 2.54
CA ILE A 28 6.60 -0.16 2.50
C ILE A 28 6.38 -1.50 1.81
N THR A 29 7.30 -1.89 0.92
CA THR A 29 7.24 -3.19 0.25
C THR A 29 8.55 -3.93 0.42
N SER A 30 8.46 -5.24 0.65
CA SER A 30 9.64 -6.09 0.77
C SER A 30 10.16 -6.59 -0.58
N LEU A 31 11.44 -6.96 -0.59
CA LEU A 31 12.07 -7.83 -1.59
C LEU A 31 12.68 -9.01 -0.84
N LEU A 32 11.93 -10.11 -0.80
CA LEU A 32 12.37 -11.34 -0.12
C LEU A 32 12.85 -12.36 -1.17
N GLU A 33 13.95 -13.06 -0.85
CA GLU A 33 14.41 -14.21 -1.64
C GLU A 33 13.40 -15.36 -1.62
N GLN A 34 12.64 -15.47 -0.51
CA GLN A 34 11.61 -16.47 -0.30
C GLN A 34 10.22 -15.83 -0.38
N TYR A 35 9.35 -16.44 -1.16
CA TYR A 35 7.95 -16.05 -1.33
C TYR A 35 7.14 -16.26 -0.03
N PRO A 36 6.13 -15.42 0.27
CA PRO A 36 5.63 -14.25 -0.49
C PRO A 36 6.33 -12.93 -0.11
N ASN A 37 6.28 -11.95 -1.01
CA ASN A 37 6.62 -10.57 -0.67
C ASN A 37 5.48 -9.92 0.13
N ARG A 38 5.79 -8.89 0.91
CA ARG A 38 4.83 -8.22 1.79
C ARG A 38 4.77 -6.74 1.47
N VAL A 39 3.55 -6.19 1.52
CA VAL A 39 3.30 -4.76 1.54
C VAL A 39 2.69 -4.43 2.89
N GLU A 40 3.21 -3.40 3.52
CA GLU A 40 2.68 -2.86 4.76
C GLU A 40 2.47 -1.38 4.64
N ILE A 41 1.41 -0.92 5.27
CA ILE A 41 1.18 0.48 5.51
C ILE A 41 1.44 0.75 6.99
N VAL A 42 2.35 1.69 7.21
CA VAL A 42 2.78 2.13 8.53
C VAL A 42 2.26 3.54 8.73
N GLN A 43 1.70 3.80 9.91
CA GLN A 43 1.13 5.10 10.25
C GLN A 43 1.42 5.48 11.70
N LEU A 44 1.35 6.77 11.99
CA LEU A 44 1.43 7.26 13.37
C LEU A 44 0.12 6.96 14.10
N ASP A 45 0.20 6.21 15.18
CA ASP A 45 -0.89 6.08 16.13
C ASP A 45 -0.89 7.32 17.05
N GLU A 46 -1.88 8.20 16.86
CA GLU A 46 -1.97 9.46 17.62
C GLU A 46 -2.20 9.24 19.13
N SER A 47 -2.61 8.04 19.56
CA SER A 47 -2.89 7.75 20.97
C SER A 47 -1.61 7.54 21.80
N ASN A 48 -0.56 6.99 21.20
CA ASN A 48 0.71 6.68 21.85
C ASN A 48 1.90 7.43 21.22
N GLY A 49 1.71 8.07 20.07
CA GLY A 49 2.75 8.78 19.34
C GLY A 49 3.77 7.85 18.68
N GLU A 50 3.47 6.56 18.53
CA GLU A 50 4.34 5.58 17.91
C GLU A 50 3.92 5.31 16.46
N ILE A 51 4.92 5.09 15.61
CA ILE A 51 4.71 4.64 14.23
C ILE A 51 4.57 3.12 14.26
N ARG A 52 3.40 2.61 13.84
CA ARG A 52 3.09 1.18 13.90
C ARG A 52 2.54 0.67 12.57
N SER A 53 2.91 -0.56 12.22
CA SER A 53 2.28 -1.32 11.14
C SER A 53 0.97 -1.91 11.65
N ASP A 54 -0.12 -1.73 10.90
CA ASP A 54 -1.39 -2.41 11.19
C ASP A 54 -1.47 -3.73 10.39
N PRO A 55 -1.68 -4.89 11.02
CA PRO A 55 -1.90 -6.15 10.31
C PRO A 55 -3.03 -6.10 9.27
N ASN A 56 -4.06 -5.29 9.50
CA ASN A 56 -5.17 -5.09 8.56
C ASN A 56 -4.77 -4.27 7.33
N LEU A 57 -3.70 -3.49 7.45
CA LEU A 57 -3.10 -2.73 6.35
C LEU A 57 -1.82 -3.39 5.83
N ALA A 58 -1.73 -4.70 5.97
CA ALA A 58 -0.68 -5.52 5.40
C ALA A 58 -1.27 -6.57 4.46
N PHE A 59 -0.60 -6.82 3.34
CA PHE A 59 -0.98 -7.89 2.43
C PHE A 59 0.25 -8.53 1.81
N GLU A 60 0.08 -9.78 1.40
CA GLU A 60 1.12 -10.57 0.73
C GLU A 60 0.94 -10.48 -0.78
N HIS A 61 2.05 -10.47 -1.51
CA HIS A 61 2.07 -10.41 -2.95
C HIS A 61 3.12 -11.37 -3.53
N PRO A 62 2.79 -12.03 -4.67
CA PRO A 62 3.68 -13.00 -5.25
C PRO A 62 5.08 -12.49 -5.61
N TYR A 63 5.10 -11.31 -6.22
CA TYR A 63 6.29 -10.71 -6.79
C TYR A 63 6.68 -9.45 -6.02
N PRO A 64 7.98 -9.12 -5.96
CA PRO A 64 8.42 -7.88 -5.34
C PRO A 64 7.90 -6.68 -6.12
N HIS A 65 7.46 -5.65 -5.40
CA HIS A 65 6.96 -4.43 -6.00
C HIS A 65 8.11 -3.49 -6.33
N THR A 66 8.34 -3.23 -7.62
CA THR A 66 9.39 -2.32 -8.11
C THR A 66 9.07 -0.85 -7.88
N LYS A 67 7.79 -0.53 -7.68
CA LYS A 67 7.33 0.82 -7.36
C LYS A 67 6.03 0.75 -6.57
N THR A 68 5.90 1.69 -5.64
CA THR A 68 4.73 1.85 -4.77
C THR A 68 4.46 3.34 -4.68
N ILE A 69 3.24 3.79 -4.98
CA ILE A 69 2.88 5.21 -5.02
C ILE A 69 1.45 5.41 -4.49
N PHE A 70 1.29 6.30 -3.53
CA PHE A 70 -0.04 6.79 -3.15
C PHE A 70 -0.59 7.78 -4.17
N ILE A 71 -1.91 7.88 -4.21
CA ILE A 71 -2.58 8.93 -4.98
C ILE A 71 -2.04 10.32 -4.59
N PRO A 72 -1.68 11.18 -5.56
CA PRO A 72 -1.15 12.51 -5.28
C PRO A 72 -2.29 13.51 -4.96
N ASP A 73 -3.16 13.16 -4.01
CA ASP A 73 -4.32 13.96 -3.62
C ASP A 73 -4.11 14.56 -2.23
N LYS A 74 -3.64 15.82 -2.20
CA LYS A 74 -3.41 16.54 -0.93
C LYS A 74 -4.69 17.00 -0.25
N GLU A 75 -5.74 17.25 -1.04
CA GLU A 75 -7.02 17.80 -0.57
C GLU A 75 -8.00 16.70 -0.15
N CYS A 76 -7.60 15.44 -0.27
CA CYS A 76 -8.36 14.27 0.19
C CYS A 76 -9.74 14.14 -0.47
N GLN A 77 -9.87 14.61 -1.71
CA GLN A 77 -11.15 14.61 -2.45
C GLN A 77 -11.50 13.25 -3.04
N ARG A 78 -10.52 12.36 -3.18
CA ARG A 78 -10.66 11.01 -3.72
C ARG A 78 -10.46 9.97 -2.63
N PRO A 79 -10.98 8.74 -2.84
CA PRO A 79 -10.66 7.61 -1.98
C PRO A 79 -9.15 7.40 -1.87
N ASP A 80 -8.69 6.85 -0.75
CA ASP A 80 -7.28 6.56 -0.57
C ASP A 80 -6.86 5.38 -1.46
N LEU A 81 -5.98 5.66 -2.41
CA LEU A 81 -5.53 4.70 -3.41
C LEU A 81 -4.01 4.54 -3.32
N LEU A 82 -3.58 3.29 -3.42
CA LEU A 82 -2.18 2.89 -3.53
C LEU A 82 -1.99 2.14 -4.85
N ALA A 83 -1.03 2.56 -5.65
CA ALA A 83 -0.62 1.87 -6.86
C ALA A 83 0.68 1.12 -6.61
N THR A 84 0.74 -0.17 -6.96
CA THR A 84 1.98 -0.96 -6.90
C THR A 84 2.28 -1.58 -8.26
N SER A 85 3.55 -1.53 -8.70
CA SER A 85 4.00 -2.19 -9.93
C SER A 85 4.84 -3.41 -9.62
N SER A 86 4.44 -4.55 -10.18
CA SER A 86 5.13 -5.83 -10.09
C SER A 86 5.13 -6.50 -11.47
N ASP A 87 4.54 -7.69 -11.58
CA ASP A 87 4.09 -8.34 -12.82
C ASP A 87 3.02 -7.51 -13.57
N PHE A 88 2.07 -6.96 -12.83
CA PHE A 88 1.05 -6.03 -13.31
C PHE A 88 1.04 -4.74 -12.47
N LEU A 89 0.30 -3.75 -12.93
CA LEU A 89 0.00 -2.56 -12.13
C LEU A 89 -1.26 -2.82 -11.32
N HIS A 90 -1.12 -2.92 -10.00
CA HIS A 90 -2.23 -3.13 -9.08
C HIS A 90 -2.66 -1.80 -8.47
N LEU A 91 -3.96 -1.53 -8.49
CA LEU A 91 -4.58 -0.42 -7.78
C LEU A 91 -5.31 -0.96 -6.56
N TRP A 92 -4.89 -0.52 -5.39
CA TRP A 92 -5.45 -0.88 -4.10
C TRP A 92 -6.22 0.32 -3.54
N ARG A 93 -7.37 0.06 -2.90
CA ARG A 93 -8.09 1.04 -2.10
C ARG A 93 -7.91 0.69 -0.63
N ILE A 94 -7.50 1.67 0.16
CA ILE A 94 -7.45 1.57 1.61
C ILE A 94 -8.78 2.06 2.15
N ALA A 95 -9.41 1.27 3.02
CA ALA A 95 -10.67 1.68 3.64
C ALA A 95 -10.46 2.89 4.55
N ASP A 96 -11.44 3.80 4.61
CA ASP A 96 -11.32 5.04 5.39
C ASP A 96 -11.21 4.78 6.90
N ASP A 97 -11.75 3.64 7.36
CA ASP A 97 -11.65 3.14 8.73
C ASP A 97 -10.36 2.33 9.01
N HIS A 98 -9.47 2.23 8.01
CA HIS A 98 -8.22 1.48 8.07
C HIS A 98 -8.40 -0.02 8.38
N SER A 99 -9.62 -0.56 8.18
CA SER A 99 -9.95 -1.96 8.50
C SER A 99 -9.42 -2.98 7.48
N ARG A 100 -9.13 -2.53 6.25
CA ARG A 100 -8.71 -3.42 5.16
C ARG A 100 -8.13 -2.67 3.96
N ILE A 101 -7.43 -3.44 3.13
CA ILE A 101 -6.97 -3.04 1.80
C ILE A 101 -7.69 -3.91 0.75
N GLU A 102 -8.30 -3.28 -0.25
CA GLU A 102 -9.04 -3.95 -1.32
C GLU A 102 -8.35 -3.75 -2.67
N LEU A 103 -8.14 -4.83 -3.42
CA LEU A 103 -7.72 -4.73 -4.82
C LEU A 103 -8.87 -4.17 -5.67
N LYS A 104 -8.66 -3.03 -6.32
CA LYS A 104 -9.65 -2.41 -7.22
C LYS A 104 -9.45 -2.76 -8.67
N SER A 105 -8.20 -2.80 -9.12
CA SER A 105 -7.90 -3.10 -10.52
C SER A 105 -6.51 -3.72 -10.65
N CYS A 106 -6.39 -4.66 -11.57
CA CYS A 106 -5.13 -5.19 -12.06
C CYS A 106 -5.02 -4.77 -13.52
N LEU A 107 -4.08 -3.88 -13.81
CA LEU A 107 -3.85 -3.31 -15.13
C LEU A 107 -2.64 -4.00 -15.76
N ASN A 108 -2.87 -4.66 -16.89
CA ASN A 108 -1.80 -5.17 -17.73
C ASN A 108 -1.58 -4.25 -18.93
N SER A 109 -0.47 -4.42 -19.64
CA SER A 109 -0.10 -3.67 -20.84
C SER A 109 -1.08 -3.82 -22.02
N THR A 110 -2.16 -4.59 -21.87
CA THR A 110 -3.17 -4.85 -22.90
C THR A 110 -4.53 -4.21 -22.57
N PHE A 111 -4.78 -3.76 -21.34
CA PHE A 111 -6.11 -3.27 -20.93
C PHE A 111 -6.18 -1.75 -20.81
N SER A 112 -6.69 -1.11 -21.87
CA SER A 112 -7.08 0.30 -21.92
C SER A 112 -8.60 0.42 -21.91
N VAL A 113 -9.24 0.32 -20.75
CA VAL A 113 -10.63 0.81 -20.60
C VAL A 113 -10.78 1.51 -19.25
N TRP A 114 -10.68 2.84 -19.27
CA TRP A 114 -11.20 3.69 -18.22
C TRP A 114 -12.72 3.68 -18.34
N ASN A 115 -13.40 2.76 -17.65
CA ASN A 115 -14.84 2.84 -17.49
C ASN A 115 -15.12 3.71 -16.26
N VAL A 116 -15.03 5.03 -16.45
CA VAL A 116 -15.58 6.00 -15.49
C VAL A 116 -17.04 6.18 -15.88
N GLN A 117 -17.94 5.45 -15.23
CA GLN A 117 -19.35 5.82 -15.21
C GLN A 117 -19.48 7.04 -14.28
N GLY A 118 -19.89 8.16 -14.87
CA GLY A 118 -20.27 9.39 -14.17
C GLY A 118 -21.72 9.38 -13.70
#